data_AF-A0A969FT30-F1
#
_entry.id   AF-A0A969FT30-F1
#
_cell.length_a   1.000
_cell.length_b   1.000
_cell.length_c   1.000
_cell.angle_alpha   90.00
_cell.angle_beta   90.00
_cell.angle_gamma   90.00
#
_symmetry.space_group_name_H-M   'P 1'
#
loop_
_entity.id
_entity.type
_entity.pdbx_description
1 polymer ?
#
loop_
_entity_poly.entity_id
_entity_poly.type
_entity_poly.pdbx_seq_one_letter_code
_entity_poly.pdbx_strand_id
1 'polypeptide(L)'
;MKVDPESSLKFVLALTLAALFAFMGALLVTPEAPAEGLEYVHVQNFPSIYPVSGAVGIEGPVHLSQRVVFPETLVSPVKLTSTTRLIDAGTLNCAGFSSVTLSLAVEAKGDLARPGEVGAILVPEEEITSRAFREDGRSLFALEVRAPLEPGESYFASNQPVYTVGFARYRVYFYNSTDKSVSASLFAYLSAK
;
A
#
# COMPACT_ATOMS: atom_id res chain seq x y z
N MET A 1 -120.83 -31.86 -4.94
CA MET A 1 -119.80 -31.69 -3.90
C MET A 1 -118.71 -30.82 -4.53
N LYS A 2 -118.71 -29.52 -4.21
CA LYS A 2 -117.81 -28.51 -4.77
C LYS A 2 -116.41 -28.74 -4.19
N VAL A 3 -115.41 -28.91 -5.05
CA VAL A 3 -114.00 -28.97 -4.67
C VAL A 3 -113.42 -27.59 -4.92
N ASP A 4 -112.90 -26.97 -3.85
CA ASP A 4 -112.38 -25.60 -3.88
C ASP A 4 -111.07 -25.51 -4.68
N PRO A 5 -110.97 -24.60 -5.67
CA PRO A 5 -109.85 -24.52 -6.62
C PRO A 5 -108.55 -23.93 -6.02
N GLU A 6 -108.56 -23.41 -4.79
CA GLU A 6 -107.36 -22.82 -4.16
C GLU A 6 -106.39 -23.84 -3.54
N SER A 7 -106.83 -25.08 -3.28
CA SER A 7 -105.99 -26.09 -2.60
C SER A 7 -105.05 -26.83 -3.56
N SER A 8 -105.45 -27.01 -4.82
CA SER A 8 -104.65 -27.70 -5.84
C SER A 8 -103.47 -26.88 -6.36
N LEU A 9 -103.56 -25.55 -6.32
CA LEU A 9 -102.50 -24.66 -6.82
C LEU A 9 -101.29 -24.64 -5.89
N LYS A 10 -101.50 -24.69 -4.57
CA LYS A 10 -100.41 -24.65 -3.57
C LYS A 10 -99.58 -25.93 -3.56
N PHE A 11 -100.18 -27.08 -3.86
CA PHE A 11 -99.49 -28.36 -3.88
C PHE A 11 -98.62 -28.54 -5.13
N VAL A 12 -99.10 -28.09 -6.30
CA VAL A 12 -98.33 -28.14 -7.56
C VAL A 12 -97.18 -27.12 -7.56
N LEU A 13 -97.35 -25.96 -6.91
CA LEU A 13 -96.29 -24.96 -6.78
C LEU A 13 -95.17 -25.42 -5.82
N ALA A 14 -95.52 -26.10 -4.73
CA ALA A 14 -94.53 -26.61 -3.77
C ALA A 14 -93.69 -27.76 -4.36
N LEU A 15 -94.29 -28.64 -5.18
CA LEU A 15 -93.59 -29.76 -5.80
C LEU A 15 -92.64 -29.31 -6.94
N THR A 16 -93.01 -28.26 -7.68
CA THR A 16 -92.16 -27.70 -8.75
C THR A 16 -90.99 -26.88 -8.20
N LEU A 17 -91.14 -26.21 -7.06
CA LEU A 17 -90.04 -25.47 -6.43
C LEU A 17 -88.95 -26.40 -5.85
N ALA A 18 -89.34 -27.53 -5.26
CA ALA A 18 -88.39 -28.48 -4.69
C ALA A 18 -87.57 -29.22 -5.77
N ALA A 19 -88.17 -29.53 -6.93
CA ALA A 19 -87.47 -30.15 -8.04
C ALA A 19 -86.46 -29.21 -8.73
N LEU A 20 -86.72 -27.90 -8.73
CA LEU A 20 -85.81 -26.90 -9.29
C LEU A 20 -84.53 -26.74 -8.43
N PHE A 21 -84.67 -26.80 -7.10
CA PHE A 21 -83.52 -26.68 -6.19
C PHE A 21 -82.60 -27.91 -6.20
N ALA A 22 -83.14 -29.12 -6.38
CA ALA A 22 -82.34 -30.34 -6.46
C ALA A 22 -81.54 -30.43 -7.79
N PHE A 23 -82.06 -29.87 -8.88
CA PHE A 23 -81.38 -29.90 -10.18
C PHE A 23 -80.33 -28.80 -10.36
N MET A 24 -80.48 -27.66 -9.68
CA MET A 24 -79.49 -26.57 -9.72
C MET A 24 -78.26 -26.83 -8.83
N GLY A 25 -78.40 -27.65 -7.78
CA GLY A 25 -77.29 -28.02 -6.91
C GLY A 25 -76.31 -29.04 -7.51
N ALA A 26 -76.76 -29.85 -8.48
CA ALA A 26 -75.95 -30.91 -9.08
C ALA A 26 -75.11 -30.46 -10.29
N LEU A 27 -75.26 -29.21 -10.75
CA LEU A 27 -74.63 -28.73 -12.00
C LEU A 27 -73.37 -27.86 -11.79
N LEU A 28 -72.91 -27.66 -10.54
CA LEU A 28 -71.83 -26.70 -10.23
C LEU A 28 -70.61 -27.30 -9.51
N VAL A 29 -70.42 -28.62 -9.55
CA VAL A 29 -69.18 -29.25 -9.07
C VAL A 29 -68.32 -29.63 -10.26
N THR A 30 -67.65 -28.64 -10.84
CA THR A 30 -66.49 -28.86 -11.70
C THR A 30 -65.27 -29.08 -10.81
N PRO A 31 -64.46 -30.13 -11.01
CA PRO A 31 -63.20 -30.28 -10.30
C PRO A 31 -62.25 -29.15 -10.73
N GLU A 32 -61.90 -28.29 -9.77
CA GLU A 32 -60.91 -27.24 -9.93
C GLU A 32 -59.53 -27.90 -10.12
N ALA A 33 -58.99 -27.84 -11.34
CA ALA A 33 -57.61 -28.20 -11.61
C ALA A 33 -56.70 -27.25 -10.83
N PRO A 34 -55.60 -27.71 -10.21
CA PRO A 34 -54.71 -26.83 -9.48
C PRO A 34 -54.08 -25.85 -10.47
N ALA A 35 -54.44 -24.57 -10.35
CA ALA A 35 -53.77 -23.51 -11.06
C ALA A 35 -52.32 -23.46 -10.56
N GLU A 36 -51.38 -23.91 -11.39
CA GLU A 36 -49.97 -23.58 -11.23
C GLU A 36 -49.85 -22.05 -11.29
N GLY A 37 -49.84 -21.44 -10.10
CA GLY A 37 -49.53 -20.03 -9.94
C GLY A 37 -48.08 -19.81 -10.37
N LEU A 38 -47.89 -19.32 -11.59
CA LEU A 38 -46.63 -18.72 -12.00
C LEU A 38 -46.42 -17.46 -11.16
N GLU A 39 -45.64 -17.59 -10.09
CA GLU A 39 -45.16 -16.45 -9.32
C GLU A 39 -44.12 -15.70 -10.16
N TYR A 40 -44.50 -14.53 -10.67
CA TYR A 40 -43.59 -13.67 -11.41
C TYR A 40 -42.57 -13.04 -10.47
N VAL A 41 -41.42 -13.70 -10.33
CA VAL A 41 -40.27 -13.16 -9.60
C VAL A 41 -39.64 -12.04 -10.45
N HIS A 42 -39.88 -10.79 -10.04
CA HIS A 42 -39.27 -9.62 -10.66
C HIS A 42 -37.85 -9.44 -10.11
N VAL A 43 -36.85 -10.02 -10.77
CA VAL A 43 -35.44 -9.81 -10.38
C VAL A 43 -35.01 -8.42 -10.83
N GLN A 44 -34.93 -7.47 -9.90
CA GLN A 44 -34.18 -6.22 -10.12
C GLN A 44 -32.69 -6.58 -10.09
N ASN A 45 -32.08 -6.72 -11.27
CA ASN A 45 -30.63 -6.72 -11.39
C ASN A 45 -30.10 -5.39 -10.82
N PHE A 46 -29.34 -5.47 -9.72
CA PHE A 46 -28.50 -4.36 -9.28
C PHE A 46 -27.59 -3.96 -10.45
N PRO A 47 -27.42 -2.65 -10.74
CA PRO A 47 -26.49 -2.23 -11.78
C PRO A 47 -25.08 -2.73 -11.44
N SER A 48 -24.45 -3.43 -12.38
CA SER A 48 -23.23 -4.18 -12.13
C SER A 48 -21.99 -3.30 -11.93
N ILE A 49 -22.02 -2.02 -12.30
CA ILE A 49 -20.85 -1.13 -12.24
C ILE A 49 -21.31 0.31 -12.05
N TYR A 50 -20.90 0.93 -10.94
CA TYR A 50 -20.98 2.39 -10.77
C TYR A 50 -19.66 3.00 -11.28
N PRO A 51 -19.68 3.91 -12.26
CA PRO A 51 -18.49 4.65 -12.65
C PRO A 51 -18.14 5.63 -11.52
N VAL A 52 -17.11 5.32 -10.75
CA VAL A 52 -16.53 6.27 -9.80
C VAL A 52 -15.66 7.24 -10.59
N SER A 53 -16.13 8.49 -10.72
CA SER A 53 -15.35 9.61 -11.23
C SER A 53 -15.11 10.58 -10.08
N GLY A 54 -13.85 11.00 -9.90
CA GLY A 54 -13.44 11.92 -8.85
C GLY A 54 -12.14 12.61 -9.24
N ALA A 55 -11.96 13.83 -8.73
CA ALA A 55 -10.70 14.57 -8.83
C ALA A 55 -10.02 14.58 -7.46
N VAL A 56 -8.72 14.26 -7.44
CA VAL A 56 -7.90 14.38 -6.23
C VAL A 56 -7.11 15.67 -6.32
N GLY A 57 -7.34 16.58 -5.39
CA GLY A 57 -6.53 17.78 -5.20
C GLY A 57 -5.47 17.54 -4.12
N ILE A 58 -4.29 18.13 -4.29
CA ILE A 58 -3.28 18.21 -3.24
C ILE A 58 -3.35 19.63 -2.67
N GLU A 59 -3.67 19.76 -1.39
CA GLU A 59 -3.56 21.05 -0.70
C GLU A 59 -2.16 21.19 -0.10
N GLY A 60 -1.42 22.20 -0.55
CA GLY A 60 -0.10 22.56 -0.04
C GLY A 60 1.05 22.35 -1.04
N PRO A 61 2.27 22.82 -0.69
CA PRO A 61 3.43 22.72 -1.56
C PRO A 61 3.92 21.27 -1.66
N VAL A 62 4.11 20.79 -2.89
CA VAL A 62 4.77 19.51 -3.18
C VAL A 62 6.27 19.74 -3.18
N HIS A 63 6.97 19.16 -2.20
CA HIS A 63 8.42 19.26 -2.10
C HIS A 63 9.07 18.34 -3.13
N LEU A 64 9.51 18.90 -4.25
CA LEU A 64 10.16 18.14 -5.33
C LEU A 64 11.64 17.81 -5.03
N SER A 65 12.24 18.51 -4.07
CA SER A 65 13.60 18.22 -3.63
C SER A 65 13.84 18.61 -2.18
N GLN A 66 14.83 17.98 -1.57
CA GLN A 66 15.29 18.29 -0.22
C GLN A 66 16.79 18.05 -0.10
N ARG A 67 17.51 19.02 0.46
CA ARG A 67 18.92 18.85 0.83
C ARG A 67 19.02 18.49 2.31
N VAL A 68 19.69 17.38 2.59
CA VAL A 68 20.00 16.91 3.95
C VAL A 68 21.52 16.95 4.12
N VAL A 69 21.97 17.52 5.23
CA VAL A 69 23.39 17.63 5.57
C VAL A 69 23.62 16.88 6.87
N PHE A 70 24.57 15.96 6.85
CA PHE A 70 25.05 15.30 8.05
C PHE A 70 26.20 16.12 8.65
N PRO A 71 26.25 16.25 9.99
CA PRO A 71 27.30 17.03 10.64
C PRO A 71 28.66 16.41 10.38
N GLU A 72 29.69 17.27 10.40
CA GLU A 72 31.08 16.81 10.34
C GLU A 72 31.35 15.83 11.48
N THR A 73 31.78 14.63 11.13
CA THR A 73 31.99 13.54 12.07
C THR A 73 33.42 13.03 11.95
N LEU A 74 34.09 12.85 13.09
CA LEU A 74 35.42 12.24 13.13
C LEU A 74 35.29 10.72 12.92
N VAL A 75 35.84 10.22 11.82
CA VAL A 75 35.78 8.81 11.41
C VAL A 75 37.13 8.16 11.65
N SER A 76 37.20 7.31 12.67
CA SER A 76 38.39 6.51 12.96
C SER A 76 38.60 5.38 11.93
N PRO A 77 39.84 4.89 11.75
CA PRO A 77 40.15 3.75 10.89
C PRO A 77 39.28 2.52 11.19
N VAL A 78 38.33 2.23 10.30
CA VAL A 78 37.47 1.06 10.32
C VAL A 78 37.16 0.62 8.90
N LYS A 79 37.43 -0.65 8.60
CA LYS A 79 37.11 -1.24 7.30
C LYS A 79 35.60 -1.44 7.16
N LEU A 80 35.10 -1.29 5.93
CA LEU A 80 33.69 -1.53 5.60
C LEU A 80 33.20 -2.93 6.01
N THR A 81 34.08 -3.94 6.03
CA THR A 81 33.76 -5.31 6.46
C THR A 81 33.46 -5.44 7.96
N SER A 82 33.85 -4.46 8.78
CA SER A 82 33.58 -4.44 10.22
C SER A 82 32.29 -3.69 10.53
N THR A 83 31.13 -4.22 10.09
CA THR A 83 29.83 -3.55 10.17
C THR A 83 29.42 -3.08 11.58
N THR A 84 29.83 -3.80 12.61
CA THR A 84 29.53 -3.47 14.02
C THR A 84 30.36 -2.32 14.58
N ARG A 85 31.46 -1.94 13.92
CA ARG A 85 32.38 -0.88 14.36
C ARG A 85 32.30 0.38 13.49
N LEU A 86 31.40 0.40 12.51
CA LEU A 86 31.21 1.59 11.68
C LEU A 86 30.67 2.73 12.52
N ILE A 87 30.99 3.95 12.10
CA ILE A 87 30.57 5.15 12.82
C ILE A 87 29.17 5.54 12.35
N ASP A 88 28.21 5.53 13.27
CA ASP A 88 26.84 5.94 12.99
C ASP A 88 26.75 7.46 12.82
N ALA A 89 26.22 7.90 11.68
CA ALA A 89 26.05 9.31 11.34
C ALA A 89 24.59 9.77 11.44
N GLY A 90 23.66 8.88 11.80
CA GLY A 90 22.24 9.15 11.90
C GLY A 90 21.42 8.57 10.76
N THR A 91 20.24 9.14 10.52
CA THR A 91 19.23 8.60 9.59
C THR A 91 18.88 9.58 8.49
N LEU A 92 18.78 9.09 7.26
CA LEU A 92 18.22 9.80 6.12
C LEU A 92 16.76 9.38 5.92
N ASN A 93 15.83 10.34 5.98
CA ASN A 93 14.45 10.12 5.59
C ASN A 93 14.27 10.46 4.10
N CYS A 94 13.86 9.46 3.32
CA CYS A 94 13.65 9.56 1.88
C CYS A 94 12.17 9.43 1.49
N ALA A 95 11.23 9.42 2.46
CA ALA A 95 9.82 9.31 2.18
C ALA A 95 9.35 10.42 1.21
N GLY A 96 8.66 10.03 0.14
CA GLY A 96 8.17 10.96 -0.89
C GLY A 96 9.16 11.32 -1.99
N PHE A 97 10.39 10.78 -1.96
CA PHE A 97 11.40 10.99 -3.00
C PHE A 97 11.72 9.69 -3.74
N SER A 98 12.04 9.80 -5.03
CA SER A 98 12.34 8.64 -5.89
C SER A 98 13.84 8.46 -6.15
N SER A 99 14.66 9.48 -5.88
CA SER A 99 16.10 9.41 -6.05
C SER A 99 16.87 10.24 -5.01
N VAL A 100 18.13 9.86 -4.80
CA VAL A 100 19.07 10.55 -3.92
C VAL A 100 20.42 10.67 -4.60
N THR A 101 20.98 11.88 -4.62
CA THR A 101 22.38 12.14 -4.98
C THR A 101 23.19 12.24 -3.70
N LEU A 102 24.25 11.45 -3.59
CA LEU A 102 25.13 11.45 -2.41
C LEU A 102 26.44 12.14 -2.76
N SER A 103 26.91 13.02 -1.87
CA SER A 103 28.21 13.67 -1.99
C SER A 103 28.91 13.61 -0.65
N LEU A 104 30.17 13.19 -0.63
CA LEU A 104 30.98 13.06 0.57
C LEU A 104 32.15 14.04 0.47
N ALA A 105 32.34 14.86 1.49
CA ALA A 105 33.53 15.68 1.66
C ALA A 105 34.33 15.16 2.86
N VAL A 106 35.64 15.08 2.70
CA VAL A 106 36.54 14.51 3.70
C VAL A 106 37.73 15.43 3.91
N GLU A 107 38.10 15.64 5.16
CA GLU A 107 39.33 16.32 5.56
C GLU A 107 40.22 15.33 6.33
N ALA A 108 41.42 15.07 5.80
CA ALA A 108 42.41 14.25 6.48
C ALA A 108 43.11 15.05 7.58
N LYS A 109 43.09 14.54 8.82
CA LYS A 109 43.81 15.16 9.94
C LYS A 109 45.28 14.71 9.92
N GLY A 110 46.08 15.41 9.12
CA GLY A 110 47.52 15.17 8.94
C GLY A 110 47.86 14.36 7.69
N ASP A 111 49.15 14.10 7.51
CA ASP A 111 49.64 13.39 6.31
C ASP A 111 49.30 11.90 6.35
N LEU A 112 48.70 11.43 5.26
CA LEU A 112 48.41 10.03 5.03
C LEU A 112 49.69 9.31 4.61
N ALA A 113 50.05 8.23 5.30
CA ALA A 113 51.23 7.43 4.94
C ALA A 113 50.95 6.50 3.75
N ARG A 114 49.67 6.15 3.53
CA ARG A 114 49.23 5.23 2.47
C ARG A 114 47.92 5.71 1.86
N PRO A 115 47.69 5.44 0.57
CA PRO A 115 46.39 5.67 -0.04
C PRO A 115 45.33 4.79 0.63
N GLY A 116 44.11 5.29 0.67
CA GLY A 116 42.96 4.56 1.21
C GLY A 116 41.66 5.17 0.73
N GLU A 117 40.57 4.84 1.41
CA GLU A 117 39.23 5.33 1.07
C GLU A 117 38.42 5.61 2.32
N VAL A 118 37.60 6.64 2.22
CA VAL A 118 36.60 6.99 3.22
C VAL A 118 35.27 6.96 2.51
N GLY A 119 34.28 6.33 3.12
CA GLY A 119 32.98 6.19 2.49
C GLY A 119 31.84 6.22 3.48
N ALA A 120 30.66 6.45 2.94
CA ALA A 120 29.41 6.33 3.66
C ALA A 120 28.60 5.19 3.04
N ILE A 121 28.07 4.33 3.90
CA ILE A 121 27.12 3.28 3.53
C ILE A 121 25.78 3.60 4.17
N LEU A 122 24.74 3.62 3.33
CA LEU A 122 23.36 3.85 3.73
C LEU A 122 22.63 2.52 3.68
N VAL A 123 22.22 2.01 4.83
CA VAL A 123 21.52 0.73 4.96
C VAL A 123 20.05 1.00 5.23
N PRO A 124 19.10 0.39 4.48
CA PRO A 124 17.68 0.55 4.77
C PRO A 124 17.36 0.22 6.23
N GLU A 125 16.54 1.05 6.88
CA GLU A 125 16.11 0.88 8.28
C GLU A 125 14.92 -0.09 8.37
N GLU A 126 15.04 -1.25 7.73
CA GLU A 126 14.07 -2.36 7.81
C GLU A 126 14.63 -3.48 8.68
N GLU A 127 13.76 -4.28 9.29
CA GLU A 127 14.20 -5.32 10.24
C GLU A 127 15.13 -6.35 9.57
N ILE A 128 14.76 -6.83 8.38
CA ILE A 128 15.52 -7.85 7.65
C ILE A 128 16.90 -7.34 7.22
N THR A 129 16.99 -6.09 6.75
CA THR A 129 18.25 -5.49 6.29
C THR A 129 19.14 -5.12 7.46
N SER A 130 18.55 -4.59 8.53
CA SER A 130 19.28 -4.21 9.75
C SER A 130 19.85 -5.44 10.46
N ARG A 131 19.09 -6.53 10.52
CA ARG A 131 19.55 -7.80 11.09
C ARG A 131 20.70 -8.38 10.28
N ALA A 132 20.53 -8.52 8.96
CA ALA A 132 21.59 -9.01 8.07
C ALA A 132 22.88 -8.17 8.18
N PHE A 133 22.75 -6.85 8.35
CA PHE A 133 23.89 -5.95 8.47
C PHE A 133 24.65 -6.12 9.80
N ARG A 134 23.92 -6.23 10.92
CA ARG A 134 24.51 -6.31 12.26
C ARG A 134 24.96 -7.71 12.65
N GLU A 135 24.20 -8.73 12.28
CA GLU A 135 24.45 -10.12 12.68
C GLU A 135 25.32 -10.85 11.67
N ASP A 136 24.99 -10.76 10.38
CA ASP A 136 25.69 -11.50 9.32
C ASP A 136 26.79 -10.70 8.63
N GLY A 137 26.92 -9.40 8.93
CA GLY A 137 27.85 -8.50 8.24
C GLY A 137 27.51 -8.27 6.76
N ARG A 138 26.25 -8.49 6.36
CA ARG A 138 25.78 -8.39 4.98
C ARG A 138 24.96 -7.12 4.75
N SER A 139 25.38 -6.32 3.79
CA SER A 139 24.69 -5.09 3.40
C SER A 139 23.70 -5.36 2.27
N LEU A 140 22.42 -5.52 2.61
CA LEU A 140 21.34 -5.69 1.62
C LEU A 140 20.82 -4.33 1.14
N PHE A 141 20.75 -4.13 -0.17
CA PHE A 141 20.22 -2.92 -0.82
C PHE A 141 20.86 -1.60 -0.36
N ALA A 142 22.12 -1.68 0.10
CA ALA A 142 22.82 -0.52 0.60
C ALA A 142 23.22 0.43 -0.54
N LEU A 143 23.14 1.73 -0.26
CA LEU A 143 23.69 2.77 -1.14
C LEU A 143 25.05 3.17 -0.60
N GLU A 144 26.02 3.43 -1.47
CA GLU A 144 27.40 3.65 -1.05
C GLU A 144 28.02 4.82 -1.80
N VAL A 145 28.77 5.66 -1.10
CA VAL A 145 29.57 6.72 -1.72
C VAL A 145 30.98 6.67 -1.16
N ARG A 146 31.98 6.81 -2.03
CA ARG A 146 33.39 6.65 -1.69
C ARG A 146 34.19 7.86 -2.14
N ALA A 147 35.03 8.36 -1.25
CA ALA A 147 36.08 9.33 -1.55
C ALA A 147 37.43 8.60 -1.49
N PRO A 148 38.16 8.49 -2.61
CA PRO A 148 39.53 8.01 -2.57
C PRO A 148 40.41 9.07 -1.90
N LEU A 149 41.31 8.63 -1.03
CA LEU A 149 42.26 9.47 -0.31
C LEU A 149 43.67 9.13 -0.80
N GLU A 150 44.35 10.14 -1.33
CA GLU A 150 45.72 10.05 -1.82
C GLU A 150 46.68 10.83 -0.88
N PRO A 151 47.92 10.36 -0.67
CA PRO A 151 48.90 11.12 0.10
C PRO A 151 49.21 12.49 -0.52
N GLY A 152 49.39 13.51 0.33
CA GLY A 152 49.83 14.86 -0.09
C GLY A 152 48.71 15.90 -0.21
N GLU A 153 47.44 15.49 -0.09
CA GLU A 153 46.29 16.39 -0.02
C GLU A 153 45.60 16.30 1.35
N SER A 154 44.93 17.39 1.76
CA SER A 154 44.19 17.44 3.04
C SER A 154 42.68 17.37 2.86
N TYR A 155 42.17 17.73 1.68
CA TYR A 155 40.73 17.77 1.39
C TYR A 155 40.42 16.89 0.20
N PHE A 156 39.42 16.04 0.35
CA PHE A 156 38.99 15.09 -0.65
C PHE A 156 37.48 15.16 -0.82
N ALA A 157 37.01 14.83 -2.01
CA ALA A 157 35.60 14.73 -2.30
C ALA A 157 35.32 13.43 -3.06
N SER A 158 34.15 12.84 -2.81
CA SER A 158 33.67 11.75 -3.65
C SER A 158 33.17 12.27 -5.00
N ASN A 159 32.91 11.32 -5.90
CA ASN A 159 31.94 11.55 -6.96
C ASN A 159 30.53 11.81 -6.39
N GLN A 160 29.58 12.16 -7.25
CA GLN A 160 28.19 12.41 -6.86
C GLN A 160 27.25 11.35 -7.45
N PRO A 161 27.31 10.09 -6.98
CA PRO A 161 26.45 9.04 -7.51
C PRO A 161 24.97 9.33 -7.19
N VAL A 162 24.12 9.01 -8.17
CA VAL A 162 22.67 9.10 -8.06
C VAL A 162 22.09 7.70 -7.91
N TYR A 163 21.28 7.51 -6.88
CA TYR A 163 20.63 6.25 -6.57
C TYR A 163 19.12 6.38 -6.63
N THR A 164 18.46 5.31 -7.05
CA THR A 164 17.01 5.15 -6.88
C THR A 164 16.71 4.82 -5.42
N VAL A 165 15.78 5.55 -4.82
CA VAL A 165 15.31 5.32 -3.45
C VAL A 165 14.25 4.22 -3.47
N GLY A 166 14.52 3.12 -2.77
CA GLY A 166 13.58 2.00 -2.61
C GLY A 166 12.90 1.93 -1.25
N PHE A 167 13.43 2.64 -0.25
CA PHE A 167 12.99 2.57 1.14
C PHE A 167 12.79 3.97 1.72
N ALA A 168 11.86 4.09 2.68
CA ALA A 168 11.53 5.38 3.28
C ALA A 168 12.64 5.92 4.18
N ARG A 169 13.46 5.06 4.79
CA ARG A 169 14.51 5.46 5.75
C ARG A 169 15.76 4.64 5.56
N TYR A 170 16.91 5.31 5.67
CA TYR A 170 18.23 4.70 5.65
C TYR A 170 19.04 5.14 6.88
N ARG A 171 19.75 4.20 7.51
CA ARG A 171 20.75 4.50 8.52
C ARG A 171 22.11 4.70 7.83
N VAL A 172 22.78 5.79 8.17
CA VAL A 172 24.06 6.17 7.57
C VAL A 172 25.20 5.74 8.48
N TYR A 173 26.17 5.04 7.90
CA TYR A 173 27.39 4.66 8.59
C TYR A 173 28.61 5.11 7.80
N PHE A 174 29.62 5.63 8.47
CA PHE A 174 30.92 5.94 7.89
C PHE A 174 31.92 4.83 8.13
N TYR A 175 32.80 4.64 7.15
CA TYR A 175 33.96 3.79 7.24
C TYR A 175 35.19 4.52 6.70
N ASN A 176 36.37 4.10 7.15
CA ASN A 176 37.64 4.71 6.81
C ASN A 176 38.71 3.62 6.75
N SER A 177 39.21 3.32 5.56
CA SER A 177 40.24 2.28 5.37
C SER A 177 41.68 2.80 5.52
N THR A 178 41.86 4.10 5.78
CA THR A 178 43.17 4.72 6.00
C THR A 178 43.74 4.38 7.39
N ASP A 179 44.97 4.83 7.66
CA ASP A 179 45.67 4.67 8.93
C ASP A 179 45.43 5.83 9.92
N LYS A 180 44.71 6.88 9.51
CA LYS A 180 44.45 8.08 10.30
C LYS A 180 42.96 8.34 10.45
N SER A 181 42.59 9.07 11.51
CA SER A 181 41.22 9.56 11.63
C SER A 181 41.02 10.74 10.69
N VAL A 182 39.83 10.81 10.09
CA VAL A 182 39.46 11.87 9.15
C VAL A 182 38.17 12.53 9.61
N SER A 183 37.95 13.79 9.24
CA SER A 183 36.64 14.43 9.36
C SER A 183 35.85 14.15 8.08
N ALA A 184 34.62 13.66 8.18
CA ALA A 184 33.76 13.41 7.03
C ALA A 184 32.40 14.10 7.17
N SER A 185 31.93 14.68 6.08
CA SER A 185 30.60 15.31 5.95
C SER A 185 29.86 14.73 4.75
N LEU A 186 28.69 14.15 4.99
CA LEU A 186 27.82 13.62 3.95
C LEU A 186 26.73 14.64 3.60
N PHE A 187 26.52 14.84 2.31
CA PHE A 187 25.43 15.61 1.75
C PHE A 187 24.54 14.67 0.94
N ALA A 188 23.24 14.69 1.21
CA ALA A 188 22.25 13.95 0.47
C ALA A 188 21.26 14.93 -0.16
N TYR A 189 21.12 14.87 -1.49
CA TYR A 189 20.13 15.65 -2.22
C TYR A 189 19.04 14.71 -2.74
N LEU A 190 17.87 14.79 -2.12
CA LEU A 190 16.69 14.01 -2.47
C LEU A 190 15.93 14.72 -3.58
N SER A 191 15.41 13.95 -4.55
CA SER A 191 14.55 14.50 -5.60
C SER A 191 13.44 13.53 -6.03
N ALA A 192 12.29 14.11 -6.35
CA ALA A 192 11.17 13.41 -6.98
C ALA A 192 11.26 13.67 -8.49
N LYS A 193 11.58 12.62 -9.24
CA LYS A 193 11.60 12.64 -10.71
C LYS A 193 10.21 12.65 -11.32
#